data_AF-A0A5B8Z4N3-F1
#
_entry.id   AF-A0A5B8Z4N3-F1
#
_cell.length_a   1.000
_cell.length_b   1.000
_cell.length_c   1.000
_cell.angle_alpha   90.00
_cell.angle_beta   90.00
_cell.angle_gamma   90.00
#
_symmetry.space_group_name_H-M   'P 1'
#
loop_
_entity.id
_entity.type
_entity.pdbx_description
1 polymer ?
#
loop_
_entity_poly.entity_id
_entity_poly.type
_entity_poly.pdbx_seq_one_letter_code
_entity_poly.pdbx_strand_id
1 'polypeptide(L)'
;MKHKEEEKFKEFLAESFDQGVNIRELRLSTEEMEYIKRIYPKASLNKSIPKEASDGKVWYKVSLLPPGTDIDSINDARLAAIQKENVQLKQELESLKRSMATSSDN
;
A
#
# COMPACT_ATOMS: atom_id res chain seq x y z
N MET A 1 19.14 -9.62 15.92
CA MET A 1 17.77 -9.51 16.45
C MET A 1 17.41 -10.90 16.95
N LYS A 2 16.70 -11.07 18.06
CA LYS A 2 16.33 -12.43 18.51
C LYS A 2 15.18 -12.95 17.63
N HIS A 3 15.12 -14.28 17.40
CA HIS A 3 14.09 -14.90 16.54
C HIS A 3 12.65 -14.50 16.90
N LYS A 4 12.31 -14.40 18.19
CA LYS A 4 10.96 -13.99 18.62
C LYS A 4 10.66 -12.51 18.31
N GLU A 5 11.68 -11.67 18.30
CA GLU A 5 11.55 -10.26 17.95
C GLU A 5 11.41 -10.11 16.42
N GLU A 6 12.14 -10.91 15.64
CA GLU A 6 12.02 -10.93 14.18
C GLU A 6 10.60 -11.32 13.73
N GLU A 7 9.99 -12.36 14.30
CA GLU A 7 8.62 -12.75 13.95
C GLU A 7 7.59 -11.66 14.28
N LYS A 8 7.69 -11.04 15.46
CA LYS A 8 6.82 -9.91 15.81
C LYS A 8 6.98 -8.73 14.87
N PHE A 9 8.21 -8.45 14.45
CA PHE A 9 8.47 -7.36 13.52
C PHE A 9 8.00 -7.68 12.12
N LYS A 10 8.08 -8.95 11.69
CA LYS A 10 7.51 -9.42 10.43
C LYS A 10 5.99 -9.27 10.40
N GLU A 11 5.28 -9.64 11.47
CA GLU A 11 3.84 -9.41 11.62
C GLU A 11 3.52 -7.91 11.55
N PHE A 12 4.26 -7.09 12.31
CA PHE A 12 4.13 -5.63 12.26
C PHE A 12 4.31 -5.07 10.84
N LEU A 13 5.29 -5.56 10.08
CA LEU A 13 5.50 -5.12 8.69
C LEU A 13 4.37 -5.57 7.77
N ALA A 14 3.86 -6.79 7.93
CA ALA A 14 2.73 -7.28 7.15
C ALA A 14 1.49 -6.41 7.37
N GLU A 15 1.18 -6.06 8.62
CA GLU A 15 0.08 -5.14 8.95
C GLU A 15 0.34 -3.71 8.47
N SER A 16 1.60 -3.26 8.55
CA SER A 16 1.99 -1.89 8.15
C SER A 16 1.83 -1.64 6.65
N PHE A 17 2.01 -2.66 5.82
CA PHE A 17 1.92 -2.56 4.35
C PHE A 17 0.72 -3.34 3.78
N ASP A 18 -0.28 -3.64 4.61
CA ASP A 18 -1.53 -4.26 4.17
C ASP A 18 -2.39 -3.30 3.32
N GLN A 19 -3.44 -3.83 2.68
CA GLN A 19 -4.44 -3.07 1.90
C GLN A 19 -3.85 -2.27 0.73
N GLY A 20 -2.71 -2.71 0.19
CA GLY A 20 -2.06 -2.06 -0.95
C GLY A 20 -1.30 -0.78 -0.60
N VAL A 21 -1.05 -0.51 0.68
CA VAL A 21 -0.17 0.56 1.13
C VAL A 21 1.28 0.16 0.85
N ASN A 22 1.96 0.89 -0.03
CA ASN A 22 3.35 0.62 -0.37
C ASN A 22 4.35 1.61 0.24
N ILE A 23 3.85 2.71 0.82
CA ILE A 23 4.68 3.72 1.50
C ILE A 23 4.19 3.91 2.92
N ARG A 24 5.11 3.90 3.87
CA ARG A 24 4.80 4.23 5.26
C ARG A 24 5.98 4.89 5.96
N GLU A 25 5.68 5.79 6.89
CA GLU A 25 6.68 6.28 7.83
C GLU A 25 6.77 5.35 9.03
N LEU A 26 7.96 4.80 9.26
CA LEU A 26 8.24 3.85 10.33
C LEU A 26 9.38 4.36 11.21
N ARG A 27 9.27 4.10 12.52
CA ARG A 27 10.30 4.45 13.50
C ARG A 27 11.14 3.21 13.80
N LEU A 28 12.34 3.19 13.25
CA LEU A 28 13.15 1.97 13.15
C LEU A 28 14.47 2.13 13.90
N SER A 29 14.91 1.06 14.55
CA SER A 29 16.30 0.88 14.93
C SER A 29 17.16 0.57 13.69
N THR A 30 18.48 0.65 13.81
CA THR A 30 19.40 0.23 12.75
C THR A 30 19.16 -1.22 12.33
N GLU A 31 18.96 -2.12 13.30
CA GLU A 31 18.73 -3.53 13.05
C GLU A 31 17.39 -3.80 12.34
N GLU A 32 16.31 -3.11 12.72
CA GLU A 32 15.01 -3.18 12.04
C GLU A 32 15.09 -2.65 10.60
N MET A 33 15.85 -1.57 10.37
CA MET A 33 16.10 -1.00 9.05
C MET A 33 16.88 -1.97 8.15
N GLU A 34 17.93 -2.60 8.67
CA GLU A 34 18.70 -3.63 7.96
C GLU A 34 17.84 -4.86 7.65
N TYR A 35 16.99 -5.28 8.59
CA TYR A 35 16.04 -6.37 8.38
C TYR A 35 15.12 -6.08 7.19
N ILE A 36 14.52 -4.88 7.12
CA ILE A 36 13.66 -4.47 5.99
C ILE A 36 14.43 -4.55 4.66
N LYS A 37 15.66 -4.04 4.59
CA LYS A 37 16.48 -4.11 3.37
C LYS A 37 16.78 -5.55 2.94
N ARG A 38 16.93 -6.47 3.90
CA ARG A 38 17.17 -7.89 3.63
C ARG A 38 15.95 -8.57 3.02
N ILE A 39 14.76 -8.32 3.57
CA ILE A 39 13.52 -9.00 3.14
C ILE A 39 12.81 -8.30 1.98
N TYR A 40 13.03 -6.99 1.81
CA TYR A 40 12.55 -6.19 0.69
C TYR A 40 13.74 -5.49 0.00
N PRO A 41 14.53 -6.20 -0.82
CA PRO A 41 15.76 -5.65 -1.42
C PRO A 41 15.54 -4.44 -2.33
N LYS A 42 14.31 -4.28 -2.83
CA LYS A 42 13.92 -3.15 -3.70
C LYS A 42 13.36 -1.96 -2.91
N ALA A 43 13.19 -2.09 -1.60
CA ALA A 43 12.65 -1.02 -0.80
C ALA A 43 13.61 0.16 -0.72
N SER A 44 13.06 1.37 -0.76
CA SER A 44 13.79 2.58 -0.44
C SER A 44 13.46 3.05 0.98
N LEU A 45 14.50 3.44 1.71
CA LEU A 45 14.40 3.88 3.11
C LEU A 45 15.11 5.23 3.22
N ASN A 46 14.34 6.31 3.32
CA ASN A 46 14.85 7.67 3.44
C ASN A 46 14.59 8.19 4.85
N LYS A 47 15.60 8.72 5.53
CA LYS A 47 15.41 9.32 6.86
C LYS A 47 14.49 10.54 6.75
N SER A 48 13.36 10.52 7.45
CA SER A 48 12.42 11.65 7.49
C SER A 48 12.91 12.76 8.42
N ILE A 49 13.61 12.41 9.51
CA ILE A 49 14.12 13.34 10.51
C ILE A 49 15.59 13.00 10.82
N PRO A 50 16.53 13.96 10.83
CA PRO A 50 17.95 13.69 11.06
C PRO A 50 18.26 13.24 12.50
N LYS A 51 17.42 13.62 13.47
CA LYS A 51 17.71 13.45 14.89
C LYS A 51 17.16 12.11 15.39
N GLU A 52 18.04 11.32 16.01
CA GLU A 52 17.65 10.13 16.77
C GLU A 52 16.74 10.52 17.94
N ALA A 53 15.69 9.72 18.12
CA ALA A 53 14.89 9.78 19.34
C ALA A 53 15.71 9.27 20.53
N SER A 54 15.28 9.61 21.75
CA SER A 54 15.96 9.21 22.99
C SER A 54 16.07 7.69 23.19
N ASP A 55 15.34 6.89 22.43
CA ASP A 55 15.39 5.42 22.44
C ASP A 55 16.25 4.83 21.31
N GLY A 56 17.03 5.65 20.61
CA GLY A 56 17.95 5.21 19.57
C GLY A 56 17.28 4.81 18.25
N LYS A 57 15.97 5.10 18.07
CA LYS A 57 15.27 4.88 16.80
C LYS A 57 15.20 6.16 15.96
N VAL A 58 15.11 5.99 14.64
CA VAL A 58 14.99 7.07 13.65
C VAL A 58 13.73 6.89 12.82
N TRP A 59 13.10 7.99 12.42
CA TRP A 59 11.98 7.97 11.48
C TRP A 59 12.48 7.81 10.04
N TYR A 60 11.96 6.81 9.35
CA TYR A 60 12.21 6.54 7.94
C TYR A 60 10.90 6.56 7.15
N LYS A 61 10.91 7.25 6.01
CA LYS A 61 9.97 7.00 4.93
C LYS A 61 10.41 5.73 4.20
N VAL A 62 9.64 4.66 4.36
CA VAL A 62 9.86 3.36 3.73
C VAL A 62 8.92 3.23 2.54
N SER A 63 9.45 2.91 1.36
CA SER A 63 8.68 2.55 0.17
C SER A 63 9.09 1.16 -0.28
N LEU A 64 8.12 0.25 -0.44
CA LEU A 64 8.35 -1.10 -1.00
C LEU A 64 8.42 -1.11 -2.53
N LEU A 65 8.14 0.02 -3.17
CA LEU A 65 8.22 0.17 -4.62
C LEU A 65 9.65 0.45 -5.08
N PRO A 66 10.02 0.01 -6.29
CA PRO A 66 11.31 0.34 -6.89
C PRO A 66 11.59 1.86 -6.88
N PRO A 67 12.86 2.26 -6.72
CA PRO A 67 13.24 3.66 -6.86
C PRO A 67 12.81 4.22 -8.22
N GLY A 68 12.28 5.44 -8.25
CA GLY A 68 11.81 6.09 -9.48
C GLY A 68 10.42 5.65 -9.95
N THR A 69 9.71 4.84 -9.15
CA THR A 69 8.29 4.56 -9.42
C THR A 69 7.48 5.85 -9.25
N ASP A 70 6.85 6.31 -10.33
CA ASP A 70 5.90 7.42 -10.30
C ASP A 70 4.54 6.90 -9.79
N ILE A 71 4.32 7.08 -8.50
CA ILE A 71 3.15 6.55 -7.78
C ILE A 71 1.89 7.31 -8.19
N ASP A 72 2.03 8.61 -8.46
CA ASP A 72 0.91 9.44 -8.86
C ASP A 72 0.41 8.96 -10.24
N SER A 73 1.33 8.70 -11.17
CA SER A 73 0.98 8.11 -12.48
C SER A 73 0.31 6.74 -12.37
N ILE A 74 0.80 5.85 -11.50
CA ILE A 74 0.19 4.52 -11.30
C ILE A 74 -1.21 4.64 -10.69
N ASN A 75 -1.38 5.51 -9.70
CA ASN A 75 -2.67 5.74 -9.07
C ASN A 75 -3.67 6.34 -10.05
N ASP A 76 -3.24 7.29 -10.89
CA ASP A 76 -4.06 7.91 -11.92
C ASP A 76 -4.53 6.87 -12.95
N ALA A 77 -3.63 6.03 -13.44
CA ALA A 77 -3.96 4.94 -14.38
C ALA A 77 -4.96 3.95 -13.75
N ARG A 78 -4.75 3.56 -12.49
CA ARG A 78 -5.67 2.68 -11.76
C ARG A 78 -7.03 3.34 -11.54
N LEU A 79 -7.05 4.62 -11.17
CA LEU A 79 -8.27 5.38 -10.94
C LEU A 79 -9.09 5.50 -12.23
N ALA A 80 -8.44 5.78 -13.36
CA ALA A 80 -9.08 5.82 -14.66
C ALA A 80 -9.71 4.48 -15.05
N ALA A 81 -9.03 3.35 -14.77
CA ALA A 81 -9.58 2.01 -15.02
C ALA A 81 -10.84 1.75 -14.17
N ILE A 82 -10.80 2.07 -12.87
CA ILE A 82 -11.93 1.91 -11.95
C ILE A 82 -13.11 2.79 -12.38
N GLN A 83 -12.86 4.03 -12.80
CA GLN A 83 -13.91 4.93 -13.28
C GLN A 83 -14.58 4.38 -14.55
N LYS A 84 -13.79 3.86 -15.49
CA LYS A 84 -14.31 3.24 -16.72
C LYS A 84 -15.20 2.04 -16.40
N GLU A 85 -14.76 1.15 -15.52
CA GLU A 85 -15.53 -0.02 -15.10
C GLU A 85 -16.83 0.39 -14.41
N ASN A 86 -16.79 1.38 -13.52
CA ASN A 86 -18.00 1.91 -12.88
C ASN A 86 -19.03 2.48 -13.87
N VAL A 87 -18.58 3.12 -14.95
CA VAL A 87 -19.47 3.60 -16.01
C VAL A 87 -20.12 2.44 -16.74
N GLN A 88 -19.35 1.40 -17.08
CA GLN A 88 -19.88 0.20 -17.73
C GLN A 88 -20.90 -0.52 -16.86
N LEU A 89 -20.58 -0.75 -15.58
CA LEU A 89 -21.48 -1.39 -14.62
C LEU A 89 -22.79 -0.59 -14.46
N LYS A 90 -22.71 0.75 -14.41
CA LYS A 90 -23.91 1.60 -14.35
C LYS A 90 -24.80 1.42 -15.59
N GLN A 91 -24.20 1.37 -16.79
CA GLN A 91 -24.96 1.18 -18.03
C GLN A 91 -25.63 -0.21 -18.10
N GLU A 92 -24.93 -1.24 -17.65
CA GLU A 92 -25.46 -2.60 -17.57
C GLU A 92 -26.62 -2.69 -16.58
N LEU A 93 -26.46 -2.13 -15.38
CA LEU A 93 -27.52 -2.08 -14.36
C LEU A 93 -28.78 -1.36 -14.87
N GLU A 94 -28.64 -0.24 -15.57
CA GLU A 94 -29.79 0.47 -16.14
C GLU A 94 -30.48 -0.33 -17.25
N SER A 95 -29.72 -1.12 -18.02
CA SER A 95 -30.29 -2.00 -19.04
C SER A 95 -31.06 -3.16 -18.42
N LEU A 96 -30.53 -3.75 -17.35
CA LEU A 96 -31.20 -4.81 -16.59
C LEU A 96 -32.45 -4.31 -15.86
N LYS A 97 -32.43 -3.10 -15.31
CA LYS A 97 -33.63 -2.48 -14.70
C LYS A 97 -34.75 -2.32 -15.71
N ARG A 98 -34.43 -1.87 -16.93
CA ARG A 98 -35.42 -1.70 -18.02
C ARG A 98 -36.00 -3.04 -18.48
N SER A 99 -35.18 -4.08 -18.61
CA SER A 99 -35.66 -5.41 -19.00
C SER A 99 -36.53 -6.07 -17.91
N MET A 100 -36.20 -5.87 -16.63
CA MET A 100 -37.04 -6.36 -15.53
C MET A 100 -38.36 -5.61 -15.40
N ALA A 101 -38.36 -4.28 -15.55
CA ALA A 101 -39.59 -3.49 -15.50
C ALA A 101 -40.58 -3.89 -16.60
N THR A 102 -40.09 -4.18 -17.81
CA THR A 102 -40.93 -4.64 -18.93
C THR A 102 -41.40 -6.08 -18.81
N SER A 103 -40.78 -6.90 -17.94
CA SER A 103 -41.17 -8.29 -17.70
C SER A 103 -42.17 -8.46 -16.55
N SER A 104 -42.42 -7.42 -15.75
CA SER A 104 -43.41 -7.43 -14.65
C SER A 104 -44.80 -6.91 -15.03
N ASP A 105 -44.97 -6.35 -16.24
CA ASP A 105 -46.24 -5.83 -16.76
C ASP A 105 -46.99 -6.84 -17.66
N ASN A 106 -46.55 -8.11 -17.72
CA ASN A 106 -47.15 -9.19 -18.52
C ASN A 106 -47.63 -10.36 -17.66
#